data_AF-A0A927U9T6-F1
#
_entry.id   AF-A0A927U9T6-F1
#
_cell.length_a   1.000
_cell.length_b   1.000
_cell.length_c   1.000
_cell.angle_alpha   90.00
_cell.angle_beta   90.00
_cell.angle_gamma   90.00
#
_symmetry.space_group_name_H-M   'P 1'
#
loop_
_entity.id
_entity.type
_entity.pdbx_description
1 polymer ?
#
loop_
_entity_poly.entity_id
_entity_poly.type
_entity_poly.pdbx_seq_one_letter_code
_entity_poly.pdbx_strand_id
1 'polypeptide(L)'
;MRKKPKLSKNVCKDVVLCRTTNKQVSNRTSDLLLEQSVAFSKSFQPIPFFLRRKYNGARQFYIISISRIQYSKARHALTLLEERDLSRLWLNVI
;
A
#
# COMPACT_ATOMS: atom_id res chain seq x y z
N MET A 1 -5.45 3.43 41.41
CA MET A 1 -4.80 4.23 40.34
C MET A 1 -4.95 3.50 39.00
N ARG A 2 -5.72 4.04 38.04
CA ARG A 2 -5.83 3.45 36.70
C ARG A 2 -4.53 3.70 35.95
N LYS A 3 -3.76 2.63 35.65
CA LYS A 3 -2.57 2.74 34.80
C LYS A 3 -3.02 3.20 33.42
N LYS A 4 -2.58 4.39 32.98
CA LYS A 4 -2.80 4.88 31.63
C LYS A 4 -2.18 3.86 30.65
N PRO A 5 -2.90 3.38 29.62
CA PRO A 5 -2.33 2.47 28.66
C PRO A 5 -1.15 3.15 27.97
N LYS A 6 0.04 2.51 27.99
CA LYS A 6 1.19 2.98 27.23
C LYS A 6 0.89 2.70 25.76
N LEU A 7 0.53 3.73 24.98
CA LEU A 7 0.54 3.63 23.53
C LEU A 7 1.96 3.23 23.13
N SER A 8 2.13 2.06 22.52
CA SER A 8 3.43 1.67 21.99
C SER A 8 3.84 2.72 20.96
N LYS A 9 5.12 3.12 20.93
CA LYS A 9 5.62 4.23 20.08
C LYS A 9 5.40 4.04 18.57
N ASN A 10 4.87 2.88 18.16
CA ASN A 10 4.66 2.48 16.77
C ASN A 10 3.19 2.19 16.41
N VAL A 11 2.21 2.41 17.32
CA VAL A 11 0.78 2.17 17.04
C VAL A 11 0.26 3.01 15.86
N CYS A 12 0.85 4.18 15.61
CA CYS A 12 0.36 5.15 14.63
C CYS A 12 1.28 5.33 13.41
N LYS A 13 2.28 4.46 13.22
CA LYS A 13 3.14 4.56 12.04
C LYS A 13 2.50 3.80 10.89
N ASP A 14 2.09 4.56 9.88
CA ASP A 14 1.66 3.99 8.62
C ASP A 14 2.84 3.26 7.97
N VAL A 15 2.55 2.06 7.50
CA VAL A 15 3.48 1.21 6.78
C VAL A 15 3.05 1.14 5.33
N VAL A 16 4.02 1.11 4.43
CA VAL A 16 3.73 0.85 3.02
C VAL A 16 3.20 -0.57 2.91
N LEU A 17 2.02 -0.74 2.31
CA LEU A 17 1.44 -2.04 1.99
C LEU A 17 1.98 -2.53 0.64
N CYS A 18 1.84 -1.69 -0.39
CA CYS A 18 2.29 -2.01 -1.74
C CYS A 18 2.68 -0.77 -2.53
N ARG A 19 3.47 -1.00 -3.59
CA ARG A 19 3.86 -0.01 -4.58
C ARG A 19 3.54 -0.52 -5.97
N THR A 20 3.14 0.36 -6.88
CA THR A 20 2.98 0.02 -8.29
C THR A 20 3.26 1.21 -9.19
N THR A 21 3.68 0.95 -10.42
CA THR A 21 3.83 1.97 -11.47
C THR A 21 2.57 2.10 -12.31
N ASN A 22 1.65 1.13 -12.22
CA ASN A 22 0.43 1.10 -13.03
C ASN A 22 -0.73 1.79 -12.31
N LYS A 23 -1.28 2.83 -12.93
CA LYS A 23 -2.40 3.60 -12.39
C LYS A 23 -3.67 2.76 -12.24
N GLN A 24 -3.96 1.87 -13.20
CA GLN A 24 -5.17 1.05 -13.17
C GLN A 24 -5.12 0.05 -12.00
N VAL A 25 -3.99 -0.63 -11.85
CA VAL A 25 -3.75 -1.56 -10.73
C VAL A 25 -3.87 -0.81 -9.40
N SER A 26 -3.28 0.40 -9.31
CA SER A 26 -3.40 1.23 -8.11
C SER A 26 -4.84 1.64 -7.78
N ASN A 27 -5.70 1.85 -8.78
CA ASN A 27 -7.10 2.19 -8.54
C ASN A 27 -7.87 0.97 -8.07
N ARG A 28 -7.75 -0.17 -8.78
CA ARG A 28 -8.39 -1.43 -8.39
C ARG A 28 -8.02 -1.87 -6.98
N THR A 29 -6.75 -1.73 -6.59
CA THR A 29 -6.33 -2.02 -5.20
C THR A 29 -6.94 -1.06 -4.21
N SER A 30 -7.11 0.22 -4.56
CA SER A 30 -7.78 1.20 -3.69
C SER A 30 -9.25 0.85 -3.51
N ASP A 31 -9.95 0.54 -4.61
CA ASP A 31 -11.36 0.17 -4.61
C ASP A 31 -11.60 -1.08 -3.76
N LEU A 32 -10.75 -2.10 -3.91
CA LEU A 32 -10.82 -3.31 -3.09
C LEU A 32 -10.60 -3.03 -1.60
N LEU A 33 -9.65 -2.16 -1.26
CA LEU A 33 -9.42 -1.79 0.15
C LEU A 33 -10.61 -1.02 0.74
N LEU A 34 -11.30 -0.20 -0.07
CA LEU A 34 -12.54 0.46 0.33
C LEU A 34 -13.65 -0.57 0.57
N GLU A 35 -13.84 -1.52 -0.34
CA GLU A 35 -14.84 -2.61 -0.21
C GLU A 35 -14.63 -3.41 1.09
N GLN A 36 -13.37 -3.69 1.43
CA GLN A 36 -13.02 -4.43 2.65
C GLN A 36 -13.01 -3.56 3.92
N SER A 37 -13.43 -2.29 3.81
CA SER A 37 -13.43 -1.31 4.91
C SER A 37 -12.06 -1.24 5.60
N VAL A 38 -10.99 -1.15 4.81
CA VAL A 38 -9.61 -0.97 5.27
C VAL A 38 -9.22 0.48 5.04
N ALA A 39 -8.76 1.16 6.09
CA ALA A 39 -8.29 2.53 5.97
C ALA A 39 -6.90 2.54 5.33
N PHE A 40 -6.73 3.35 4.29
CA PHE A 40 -5.44 3.51 3.60
C PHE A 40 -5.19 4.96 3.23
N SER A 41 -3.91 5.27 3.01
CA SER A 41 -3.44 6.51 2.41
C SER A 41 -2.80 6.18 1.07
N LYS A 42 -3.15 6.97 0.05
CA LYS A 42 -2.60 6.85 -1.30
C LYS A 42 -1.75 8.05 -1.60
N SER A 43 -0.46 7.82 -1.82
CA SER A 43 0.50 8.85 -2.21
C SER A 43 1.16 8.50 -3.53
N PHE A 44 1.78 9.50 -4.15
CA PHE A 44 2.56 9.32 -5.36
C PHE A 44 3.99 9.79 -5.12
N GLN A 45 4.93 9.07 -5.69
CA GLN A 45 6.34 9.43 -5.66
C GLN A 45 6.86 9.55 -7.10
N PRO A 46 7.38 10.71 -7.51
CA PRO A 46 7.90 10.87 -8.87
C PRO A 46 9.14 10.00 -9.09
N ILE A 47 9.24 9.40 -10.28
CA ILE A 47 10.41 8.64 -10.72
C ILE A 47 11.35 9.61 -11.47
N PRO A 48 12.60 9.79 -11.00
CA PRO A 48 13.60 10.57 -11.71
C PRO A 48 13.78 10.10 -13.15
N PHE A 49 13.94 11.03 -14.10
CA PHE A 49 13.96 10.73 -15.53
C PHE A 49 14.92 9.59 -15.91
N PHE A 50 16.15 9.63 -15.37
CA PHE A 50 17.19 8.64 -15.63
C PHE A 50 16.83 7.22 -15.14
N LEU A 51 15.92 7.08 -14.17
CA LEU A 51 15.45 5.77 -13.68
C LEU A 51 14.22 5.24 -14.42
N ARG A 52 13.54 6.07 -15.23
CA ARG A 52 12.28 5.65 -15.87
C ARG A 52 12.44 4.47 -16.82
N ARG A 53 13.61 4.34 -17.47
CA ARG A 53 13.92 3.18 -18.33
C ARG A 53 13.81 1.85 -17.58
N LYS A 54 14.20 1.82 -16.29
CA LYS A 54 14.10 0.63 -15.43
C LYS A 54 12.64 0.25 -15.11
N TYR A 55 11.72 1.20 -15.23
CA TYR A 55 10.32 1.06 -14.85
C TYR A 55 9.39 1.20 -16.06
N ASN A 56 9.81 0.72 -17.23
CA ASN A 56 9.03 0.75 -18.47
C ASN A 56 8.50 2.14 -18.85
N GLY A 57 9.28 3.19 -18.57
CA GLY A 57 8.90 4.58 -18.86
C GLY A 57 7.94 5.20 -17.85
N ALA A 58 7.61 4.53 -16.74
CA ALA A 58 6.71 5.07 -15.73
C ALA A 58 7.23 6.39 -15.15
N ARG A 59 6.32 7.36 -14.97
CA ARG A 59 6.64 8.70 -14.44
C ARG A 59 6.64 8.76 -12.91
N GLN A 60 5.88 7.90 -12.26
CA GLN A 60 5.67 7.92 -10.81
C GLN A 60 5.32 6.53 -10.27
N PHE A 61 5.61 6.32 -8.99
CA PHE A 61 5.07 5.23 -8.20
C PHE A 61 3.79 5.67 -7.49
N TYR A 62 2.82 4.78 -7.46
CA TYR A 62 1.68 4.84 -6.57
C TYR A 62 2.00 4.00 -5.34
N ILE A 63 1.90 4.61 -4.17
CA ILE A 63 2.21 4.01 -2.88
C ILE A 63 0.92 3.97 -2.09
N ILE A 64 0.57 2.76 -1.64
CA ILE A 64 -0.55 2.55 -0.73
C ILE A 64 0.04 2.24 0.64
N SER A 65 -0.27 3.09 1.61
CA SER A 65 0.15 2.94 2.99
C SER A 65 -1.06 2.69 3.87
N ILE A 66 -0.87 1.92 4.94
CA ILE A 66 -1.92 1.53 5.87
C ILE A 66 -1.38 1.56 7.30
N SER A 67 -2.28 1.61 8.27
CA SER A 67 -1.89 1.37 9.66
C SER A 67 -1.33 -0.04 9.83
N ARG A 68 -0.24 -0.19 10.59
CA ARG A 68 0.40 -1.48 10.87
C ARG A 68 -0.58 -2.51 11.47
N ILE A 69 -1.59 -2.05 12.24
CA ILE A 69 -2.60 -2.90 12.88
C ILE A 69 -3.48 -3.59 11.82
N GLN A 70 -3.75 -2.90 10.71
CA GLN A 70 -4.61 -3.40 9.64
C GLN A 70 -3.84 -4.19 8.57
N TYR A 71 -2.52 -4.37 8.74
CA TYR A 71 -1.66 -4.99 7.72
C TYR A 71 -2.11 -6.41 7.35
N SER A 72 -2.39 -7.27 8.33
CA SER A 72 -2.85 -8.63 8.05
C SER A 72 -4.18 -8.63 7.29
N LYS A 73 -5.15 -7.80 7.72
CA LYS A 73 -6.45 -7.66 7.04
C LYS A 73 -6.28 -7.15 5.61
N ALA A 74 -5.47 -6.11 5.41
CA ALA A 74 -5.19 -5.55 4.10
C ALA A 74 -4.48 -6.54 3.19
N ARG A 75 -3.56 -7.34 3.72
CA ARG A 75 -2.87 -8.39 2.96
C ARG A 75 -3.82 -9.50 2.52
N HIS A 76 -4.76 -9.90 3.36
CA HIS A 76 -5.84 -10.81 2.97
C HIS A 76 -6.81 -10.19 1.97
N ALA A 77 -7.11 -8.90 2.09
CA ALA A 77 -7.89 -8.20 1.07
C ALA A 77 -7.18 -8.28 -0.30
N LEU A 78 -5.86 -8.08 -0.32
CA LEU A 78 -5.10 -8.17 -1.56
C LEU A 78 -5.15 -9.55 -2.23
N THR A 79 -5.33 -10.66 -1.51
CA THR A 79 -5.47 -11.99 -2.13
C THR A 79 -6.75 -12.15 -2.96
N LEU A 80 -7.70 -11.22 -2.84
CA LEU A 80 -8.92 -11.18 -3.65
C LEU A 80 -8.72 -10.49 -5.01
N LEU A 81 -7.59 -9.80 -5.24
CA LEU A 81 -7.26 -9.26 -6.56
C LEU A 81 -6.92 -10.37 -7.56
N GLU A 82 -7.14 -10.09 -8.84
CA GLU A 82 -6.64 -10.95 -9.92
C GLU A 82 -5.11 -11.12 -9.84
N GLU A 83 -4.60 -12.32 -10.11
CA GLU A 83 -3.17 -12.62 -10.13
C GLU A 83 -2.36 -11.70 -11.06
N ARG A 84 -2.97 -11.27 -12.18
CA ARG A 84 -2.38 -10.32 -13.13
C ARG A 84 -2.15 -8.93 -12.53
N ASP A 85 -2.98 -8.53 -11.58
CA ASP A 85 -2.84 -7.24 -10.90
C ASP A 85 -1.91 -7.39 -9.69
N LEU A 86 -2.00 -8.52 -8.97
CA LEU A 86 -1.09 -8.86 -7.87
C LEU A 86 0.38 -8.93 -8.32
N SER A 87 0.67 -9.56 -9.45
CA SER A 87 2.03 -9.64 -10.03
C SER A 87 2.64 -8.27 -10.38
N ARG A 88 1.80 -7.24 -10.54
CA ARG A 88 2.23 -5.85 -10.81
C ARG A 88 2.33 -4.99 -9.55
N LEU A 89 2.10 -5.58 -8.38
CA LEU A 89 2.28 -4.95 -7.07
C LEU A 89 3.61 -5.40 -6.47
N TRP A 90 4.39 -4.45 -5.97
CA TRP A 90 5.48 -4.74 -5.05
C TRP A 90 4.96 -4.66 -3.63
N LEU A 91 4.67 -5.82 -3.06
CA LEU A 91 4.22 -5.95 -1.68
C LEU A 91 5.40 -5.72 -0.73
N ASN A 92 5.18 -4.91 0.29
CA ASN A 92 6.16 -4.71 1.34
C ASN A 92 5.90 -5.74 2.45
N VAL A 93 6.88 -6.59 2.74
CA VAL A 93 6.81 -7.59 3.81
C VAL A 93 7.44 -7.00 5.07
N ILE A 94 6.74 -7.07 6.19
CA ILE A 94 7.08 -6.43 7.48
C ILE A 94 7.19 -7.49 8.56
#